data_AF-A0A9D1PFZ1-F1
#
_entry.id   AF-A0A9D1PFZ1-F1
#
_cell.length_a   1.000
_cell.length_b   1.000
_cell.length_c   1.000
_cell.angle_alpha   90.00
_cell.angle_beta   90.00
_cell.angle_gamma   90.00
#
_symmetry.space_group_name_H-M   'P 1'
#
loop_
_entity.id
_entity.type
_entity.pdbx_description
1 polymer ?
#
loop_
_entity_poly.entity_id
_entity_poly.type
_entity_poly.pdbx_seq_one_letter_code
_entity_poly.pdbx_strand_id
1 'polypeptide(L)' 'MNIINIEHIEKIFGDKVIFDDASLGIQQGDKIGIIGINGTGARVKIRLS' A
#
# COMPACT_ATOMS: atom_id res chain seq x y z
N MET A 1 -12.99 -4.67 14.21
CA MET A 1 -11.72 -4.63 14.97
C MET A 1 -10.65 -4.20 14.00
N ASN A 2 -9.90 -3.14 14.33
CA ASN A 2 -8.82 -2.69 13.47
C ASN A 2 -7.64 -3.65 13.65
N ILE A 3 -7.16 -4.25 12.56
CA ILE A 3 -6.11 -5.26 12.65
C ILE A 3 -4.76 -4.64 12.35
N ILE A 4 -4.68 -3.72 11.38
CA ILE A 4 -3.42 -3.08 10.98
C ILE A 4 -3.67 -1.62 10.65
N ASN A 5 -2.84 -0.74 11.22
CA ASN A 5 -2.67 0.62 10.76
C ASN A 5 -1.26 0.78 10.22
N ILE A 6 -1.18 1.39 9.05
CA ILE A 6 0.05 1.84 8.42
C ILE A 6 -0.09 3.35 8.29
N GLU A 7 0.88 4.09 8.81
CA GLU A 7 0.85 5.55 8.82
C GLU A 7 2.15 6.09 8.23
N HIS A 8 2.06 7.20 7.52
CA HIS A 8 3.21 7.94 6.97
C HIS A 8 4.15 7.06 6.13
N ILE A 9 3.60 6.24 5.23
CA ILE A 9 4.43 5.44 4.33
C ILE A 9 4.84 6.22 3.10
N GLU A 10 6.14 6.20 2.88
CA GLU A 10 6.78 6.65 1.67
C GLU A 10 7.44 5.45 0.96
N LYS A 11 7.32 5.41 -0.36
CA LYS A 11 7.97 4.39 -1.17
C LYS A 11 8.44 4.99 -2.47
N ILE A 12 9.71 4.83 -2.74
CA ILE A 12 10.34 5.21 -4.00
C ILE A 12 10.84 3.94 -4.69
N PHE A 13 10.63 3.86 -6.00
CA PHE A 13 11.13 2.78 -6.85
C PHE A 13 11.81 3.39 -8.08
N GLY A 14 13.14 3.29 -8.15
CA GLY A 14 13.93 4.08 -9.09
C GLY A 14 13.72 5.57 -8.85
N ASP A 15 13.36 6.31 -9.90
CA ASP A 15 13.08 7.74 -9.82
C ASP A 15 11.58 8.06 -9.60
N LYS A 16 10.77 7.04 -9.31
CA LYS A 16 9.32 7.18 -9.18
C LYS A 16 8.87 7.06 -7.74
N VAL A 17 8.12 8.06 -7.28
CA VAL A 17 7.39 8.01 -6.02
C VAL A 17 6.14 7.13 -6.20
N ILE A 18 6.04 6.09 -5.39
CA ILE A 18 4.96 5.09 -5.37
C ILE A 18 3.97 5.40 -4.24
N PHE A 19 4.48 5.76 -3.07
CA PHE A 19 3.70 6.31 -1.96
C PHE A 19 4.41 7.57 -1.46
N ASP A 20 3.63 8.61 -1.20
CA ASP A 20 4.07 9.89 -0.65
C ASP A 20 3.14 10.20 0.52
N ASP A 21 3.68 10.12 1.74
CA ASP A 21 2.97 10.31 3.01
C ASP A 21 1.56 9.67 3.06
N ALA A 22 1.47 8.38 2.72
CA ALA A 22 0.19 7.67 2.68
C ALA A 22 -0.09 6.93 4.00
N SER A 23 -1.37 6.84 4.37
CA SER A 23 -1.84 6.09 5.55
C SER A 23 -2.98 5.15 5.17
N LEU A 24 -2.95 3.92 5.70
CA LEU A 24 -3.90 2.84 5.40
C LEU A 24 -4.32 2.13 6.70
N GLY A 25 -5.62 2.08 6.95
CA GLY A 25 -6.23 1.22 7.98
C GLY A 25 -6.83 -0.03 7.35
N ILE A 26 -6.57 -1.20 7.95
CA ILE A 26 -7.08 -2.51 7.51
C ILE A 26 -7.91 -3.11 8.62
N GLN A 27 -9.18 -3.33 8.34
CA GLN A 27 -10.12 -3.97 9.24
C GLN A 27 -10.30 -5.46 8.93
N GLN A 28 -10.77 -6.20 9.91
CA GLN A 28 -11.10 -7.60 9.74
C GLN A 28 -12.16 -7.78 8.64
N GLY A 29 -11.83 -8.56 7.61
CA GLY A 29 -12.72 -8.85 6.48
C GLY A 29 -12.50 -7.97 5.24
N ASP A 30 -11.64 -6.95 5.33
CA ASP A 30 -11.31 -6.09 4.18
C ASP A 30 -10.55 -6.87 3.11
N LYS A 31 -10.94 -6.65 1.84
CA LYS A 31 -10.20 -7.11 0.66
C LYS A 31 -9.55 -5.90 0.00
N ILE A 32 -8.25 -5.76 0.19
CA ILE A 32 -7.50 -4.61 -0.33
C ILE A 32 -6.82 -5.00 -1.64
N GLY A 33 -7.07 -4.21 -2.68
CA GLY A 33 -6.43 -4.33 -3.99
C GLY A 33 -5.74 -3.03 -4.35
N ILE A 34 -4.52 -3.12 -4.87
CA ILE A 34 -3.76 -1.95 -5.35
C ILE A 34 -3.89 -1.94 -6.87
N ILE A 35 -4.49 -0.88 -7.41
CA ILE A 35 -4.65 -0.67 -8.85
C ILE A 35 -3.62 0.37 -9.28
N GLY A 36 -2.74 -0.01 -10.20
CA GLY A 36 -1.78 0.90 -10.82
C GLY A 36 -1.75 0.71 -12.33
N ILE A 37 -1.33 1.75 -13.04
CA ILE A 37 -1.18 1.69 -14.50
C ILE A 37 -0.04 0.70 -14.81
N ASN A 38 -0.25 -0.24 -15.74
CA ASN A 38 0.77 -1.22 -16.11
C ASN A 38 2.10 -0.54 -16.47
N GLY A 39 3.19 -0.97 -15.85
CA GLY A 39 4.53 -0.41 -16.05
C GLY A 39 4.97 0.64 -15.02
N THR A 40 4.13 1.02 -14.05
CA THR A 40 4.46 2.04 -13.03
C THR A 40 5.12 1.55 -11.74
N GLY A 41 5.44 0.26 -11.64
CA GLY A 41 6.04 -0.32 -10.44
C GLY A 41 5.05 -0.52 -9.27
N ALA A 42 3.76 -0.23 -9.45
CA ALA A 42 2.72 -0.31 -8.41
C ALA A 42 2.27 -1.74 -8.04
N ARG A 43 3.19 -2.72 -7.99
CA ARG A 43 2.94 -4.04 -7.39
C ARG A 43 3.44 -4.01 -5.96
N VAL A 44 2.55 -3.66 -5.04
CA VAL A 44 2.82 -3.70 -3.61
C VAL A 44 2.06 -4.90 -3.05
N LYS A 45 2.80 -5.91 -2.60
CA LYS A 45 2.23 -7.13 -2.01
C LYS A 45 2.25 -6.98 -0.50
N ILE A 46 1.09 -6.70 0.08
CA ILE A 46 0.90 -6.71 1.53
C ILE A 46 0.48 -8.14 1.90
N ARG A 47 1.35 -8.88 2.59
CA ARG A 47 1.09 -10.22 3.11
C ARG A 47 0.93 -10.09 4.62
N LEU A 48 -0.28 -10.34 5.10
CA LEU A 48 -0.59 -10.41 6.52
C LEU A 48 -0.67 -11.88 6.89
N SER A 49 0.17 -12.31 7.83
CA SER A 49 0.26 -13.67 8.38
C SER A 49 -0.13 -13.66 9.84
#